data_AF-A0A2E3RHP6-F1
#
_entry.id   AF-A0A2E3RHP6-F1
#
_cell.length_a   1.000
_cell.length_b   1.000
_cell.length_c   1.000
_cell.angle_alpha   90.00
_cell.angle_beta   90.00
_cell.angle_gamma   90.00
#
_symmetry.space_group_name_H-M   'P 1'
#
loop_
_entity.id
_entity.type
_entity.pdbx_description
1 polymer ?
#
loop_
_entity_poly.entity_id
_entity_poly.type
_entity_poly.pdbx_seq_one_letter_code
_entity_poly.pdbx_strand_id
1 'polypeptide(L)'
;MNRKVDSGGGWQAIRYAWRKARESGGIWRFYRALRSKNACKTCAVGMGGQKGGMINEAGRFPEVCKKAMQAMAADMQPGITAEFFAKKSIDQLQDMTPRELEAAGRLTMPLLYTRGESHYRPISWEQAYERISDRLKSLSAHETFWYFSGRSSNEAGF
;
A
#
# COMPACT_ATOMS: atom_id res chain seq x y z
N MET A 1 3.14 -3.30 -28.65
CA MET A 1 4.00 -2.17 -29.06
C MET A 1 4.91 -1.80 -27.90
N ASN A 2 6.17 -2.24 -27.92
CA ASN A 2 7.11 -2.10 -26.80
C ASN A 2 7.74 -0.69 -26.87
N ARG A 3 7.08 0.30 -26.25
CA ARG A 3 7.54 1.70 -26.26
C ARG A 3 8.79 1.79 -25.38
N LYS A 4 9.96 1.99 -26.00
CA LYS A 4 11.22 2.28 -25.28
C LYS A 4 10.99 3.47 -24.35
N VAL A 5 11.36 3.31 -23.09
CA VAL A 5 11.28 4.38 -22.09
C VAL A 5 12.47 5.31 -22.33
N ASP A 6 12.25 6.42 -23.02
CA ASP A 6 13.32 7.36 -23.42
C ASP A 6 13.98 8.10 -22.23
N SER A 7 13.35 8.16 -21.06
CA SER A 7 13.97 8.78 -19.88
C SER A 7 13.35 8.29 -18.56
N GLY A 8 14.20 7.99 -17.57
CA GLY A 8 13.78 7.68 -16.19
C GLY A 8 13.53 8.91 -15.31
N GLY A 9 13.99 10.09 -15.73
CA GLY A 9 14.01 11.34 -14.94
C GLY A 9 13.60 12.60 -15.71
N GLY A 10 13.97 13.78 -15.21
CA GLY A 10 13.72 15.07 -15.85
C GLY A 10 12.24 15.48 -15.89
N TRP A 11 11.86 16.26 -16.90
CA TRP A 11 10.52 16.84 -17.02
C TRP A 11 9.39 15.80 -17.07
N GLN A 12 9.64 14.61 -17.61
CA GLN A 12 8.64 13.54 -17.61
C GLN A 12 8.32 13.05 -16.19
N ALA A 13 9.34 12.93 -15.33
CA ALA A 13 9.16 12.54 -13.93
C ALA A 13 8.43 13.63 -13.13
N ILE A 14 8.75 14.90 -13.37
CA ILE A 14 8.05 16.04 -12.75
C ILE A 14 6.58 16.04 -13.18
N ARG A 15 6.30 15.94 -14.48
CA ARG A 15 4.92 15.88 -15.00
C ARG A 15 4.14 14.70 -14.44
N TYR A 16 4.79 13.54 -14.30
CA TYR A 16 4.20 12.37 -13.66
C TYR A 16 3.83 12.65 -12.19
N ALA A 17 4.74 13.25 -11.41
CA ALA A 17 4.50 13.57 -10.00
C ALA A 17 3.33 14.56 -9.86
N TRP A 18 3.27 15.58 -10.71
CA TRP A 18 2.15 16.52 -10.78
C TRP A 18 0.82 15.85 -11.09
N ARG A 19 0.80 14.94 -12.06
CA ARG A 19 -0.41 14.16 -12.37
C ARG A 19 -0.84 13.33 -11.16
N LYS A 20 0.09 12.63 -10.50
CA LYS A 20 -0.24 11.84 -9.30
C LYS A 20 -0.74 12.70 -8.15
N ALA A 21 -0.17 13.87 -7.93
CA ALA A 21 -0.66 14.81 -6.94
C ALA A 21 -2.11 15.23 -7.18
N ARG A 22 -2.51 15.43 -8.45
CA ARG A 22 -3.90 15.71 -8.82
C ARG A 22 -4.83 14.51 -8.59
N GLU A 23 -4.40 13.31 -8.99
CA GLU A 23 -5.15 12.06 -8.78
C GLU A 23 -5.35 11.75 -7.28
N SER A 24 -4.39 12.10 -6.41
CA SER A 24 -4.43 11.85 -4.97
C SER A 24 -5.13 12.97 -4.16
N GLY A 25 -6.15 13.61 -4.72
CA GLY A 25 -6.95 14.63 -4.03
C GLY A 25 -6.37 16.05 -4.06
N GLY A 26 -5.41 16.33 -4.95
CA GLY A 26 -4.92 17.67 -5.24
C GLY A 26 -3.53 17.98 -4.68
N ILE A 27 -2.88 18.97 -5.30
CA ILE A 27 -1.47 19.31 -5.06
C ILE A 27 -1.20 19.68 -3.60
N TRP A 28 -2.08 20.47 -2.98
CA TRP A 28 -1.91 20.88 -1.58
C TRP A 28 -2.02 19.73 -0.59
N ARG A 29 -2.99 18.83 -0.78
CA ARG A 29 -3.14 17.64 0.08
C ARG A 29 -1.95 16.71 -0.09
N PHE A 30 -1.50 16.51 -1.33
CA PHE A 30 -0.34 15.68 -1.63
C PHE A 30 0.95 16.26 -1.02
N TYR A 31 1.17 17.57 -1.16
CA TYR A 31 2.30 18.26 -0.54
C TYR A 31 2.30 18.14 0.99
N ARG A 32 1.14 18.35 1.64
CA ARG A 32 1.00 18.16 3.09
C ARG A 32 1.33 16.72 3.49
N ALA A 33 0.89 15.73 2.72
CA ALA A 33 1.17 14.32 2.98
C ALA A 33 2.66 13.98 2.82
N LEU A 34 3.34 14.49 1.79
CA LEU A 34 4.78 14.31 1.60
C LEU A 34 5.62 14.98 2.71
N ARG A 35 5.12 16.07 3.29
CA ARG A 35 5.78 16.76 4.41
C ARG A 35 5.52 16.12 5.78
N SER A 36 4.63 15.15 5.87
CA SER A 36 4.42 14.43 7.13
C SER A 36 5.68 13.65 7.54
N LYS A 37 5.91 13.56 8.85
CA LYS A 37 6.96 12.72 9.43
C LYS A 37 6.43 11.30 9.58
N ASN A 38 6.41 10.56 8.48
CA ASN A 38 6.05 9.14 8.45
C ASN A 38 7.23 8.31 7.92
N ALA A 39 7.15 6.98 8.07
CA ALA A 39 8.03 6.06 7.39
C ALA A 39 7.52 5.80 5.96
N CYS A 40 8.40 5.91 4.96
CA CYS A 40 8.10 5.61 3.58
C CYS A 40 8.01 4.10 3.38
N LYS A 41 6.92 3.63 2.77
CA LYS A 41 6.71 2.20 2.44
C LYS A 41 7.74 1.62 1.44
N THR A 42 8.56 2.45 0.83
CA THR A 42 9.60 2.01 -0.13
C THR A 42 10.92 1.68 0.56
N CYS A 43 11.43 2.58 1.41
CA CYS A 43 12.75 2.46 2.03
C CYS A 43 12.72 2.35 3.56
N ALA A 44 11.53 2.36 4.19
CA ALA A 44 11.32 2.40 5.64
C ALA A 44 11.85 3.66 6.36
N VAL A 45 12.57 4.54 5.68
CA VAL A 45 12.97 5.88 6.17
C VAL A 45 11.89 6.91 5.81
N GLY A 46 11.93 8.12 6.34
CA GLY A 46 10.96 9.16 5.97
C GLY A 46 11.05 9.62 4.52
N MET A 47 10.05 10.40 4.08
CA MET A 47 9.91 10.84 2.67
C MET A 47 11.15 11.53 2.09
N GLY A 48 11.90 12.26 2.93
CA GLY A 48 13.17 12.90 2.54
C GLY A 48 14.44 12.21 3.05
N GLY A 49 14.33 11.01 3.64
CA GLY A 49 15.40 10.39 4.42
C GLY A 49 15.06 10.36 5.91
N GLN A 50 16.06 10.24 6.78
CA GLN A 50 15.89 10.03 8.24
C GLN A 50 15.16 11.19 8.91
N LYS A 51 15.34 12.41 8.40
CA LYS A 51 14.66 13.60 8.92
C LYS A 51 13.18 13.68 8.51
N GLY A 52 12.77 12.91 7.49
CA GLY A 52 11.43 12.91 6.93
C GLY A 52 11.04 14.24 6.26
N GLY A 53 9.76 14.41 5.94
CA GLY A 53 9.20 15.71 5.56
C GLY A 53 9.78 16.38 4.31
N MET A 54 10.29 15.62 3.33
CA MET A 54 11.00 16.08 2.13
C MET A 54 12.33 16.82 2.39
N ILE A 55 12.96 16.58 3.54
CA ILE A 55 14.26 17.15 3.91
C ILE A 55 15.26 16.02 4.09
N ASN A 56 16.40 16.12 3.41
CA ASN A 56 17.48 15.14 3.56
C ASN A 56 18.38 15.44 4.77
N GLU A 57 19.33 14.55 5.03
CA GLU A 57 20.25 14.60 6.17
C GLU A 57 21.10 15.88 6.16
N ALA A 58 21.40 16.42 4.98
CA ALA A 58 22.10 17.70 4.80
C ALA A 58 21.21 18.94 4.97
N GLY A 59 19.90 18.78 5.25
CA GLY A 59 18.96 19.88 5.44
C GLY A 59 18.44 20.51 4.14
N ARG A 60 18.63 19.85 2.99
CA ARG A 60 18.18 20.36 1.68
C ARG A 60 16.70 20.08 1.45
N PHE A 61 16.05 21.00 0.75
CA PHE A 61 14.64 20.93 0.39
C PHE A 61 14.42 21.53 -1.01
N PRO A 62 13.54 20.94 -1.85
CA PRO A 62 12.80 19.69 -1.64
C PRO A 62 13.62 18.46 -2.07
N GLU A 63 13.74 17.47 -1.18
CA GLU A 63 14.43 16.20 -1.47
C GLU A 63 13.49 15.03 -1.13
N VAL A 64 13.05 14.31 -2.16
CA VAL A 64 12.16 13.13 -2.02
C VAL A 64 12.23 12.30 -3.29
N CYS A 65 12.27 10.98 -3.16
CA CYS A 65 12.34 10.11 -4.34
C CYS A 65 10.96 9.93 -4.98
N LYS A 66 10.94 9.76 -6.31
CA LYS A 66 9.70 9.52 -7.08
C LYS A 66 8.92 8.29 -6.56
N LYS A 67 9.62 7.26 -6.07
CA LYS A 67 8.98 6.06 -5.49
C LYS A 67 8.21 6.36 -4.21
N ALA A 68 8.76 7.20 -3.34
CA ALA A 68 8.07 7.67 -2.14
C ALA A 68 6.78 8.43 -2.50
N MET A 69 6.82 9.26 -3.54
CA MET A 69 5.62 9.92 -4.07
C MET A 69 4.57 8.92 -4.59
N GLN A 70 4.99 7.88 -5.30
CA GLN A 70 4.08 6.83 -5.78
C GLN A 70 3.42 6.08 -4.61
N ALA A 71 4.21 5.70 -3.60
CA ALA A 71 3.72 5.03 -2.41
C ALA A 71 2.73 5.92 -1.62
N MET A 72 3.08 7.19 -1.43
CA MET A 72 2.18 8.16 -0.79
C MET A 72 0.87 8.34 -1.57
N ALA A 73 0.95 8.37 -2.90
CA ALA A 73 -0.24 8.48 -3.74
C ALA A 73 -1.19 7.29 -3.55
N ALA A 74 -0.66 6.07 -3.39
CA ALA A 74 -1.44 4.88 -3.05
C ALA A 74 -2.03 4.96 -1.63
N ASP A 75 -1.30 5.49 -0.66
CA ASP A 75 -1.77 5.67 0.72
C ASP A 75 -2.90 6.69 0.87
N MET A 76 -2.95 7.65 -0.05
CA MET A 76 -3.99 8.66 -0.12
C MET A 76 -5.25 8.19 -0.84
N GLN A 77 -5.26 6.99 -1.42
CA GLN A 77 -6.46 6.44 -2.05
C GLN A 77 -7.57 6.15 -1.03
N PRO A 78 -8.84 6.23 -1.45
CA PRO A 78 -9.96 5.76 -0.63
C PRO A 78 -9.82 4.26 -0.31
N GLY A 79 -10.51 3.83 0.74
CA GLY A 79 -10.66 2.41 1.03
C GLY A 79 -11.52 1.72 -0.04
N ILE A 80 -11.21 0.47 -0.35
CA ILE A 80 -12.07 -0.41 -1.15
C ILE A 80 -13.36 -0.64 -0.36
N THR A 81 -14.51 -0.51 -1.01
CA THR A 81 -15.80 -0.64 -0.33
C THR A 81 -16.24 -2.10 -0.19
N ALA A 82 -17.17 -2.38 0.72
CA ALA A 82 -17.74 -3.73 0.87
C ALA A 82 -18.48 -4.19 -0.40
N GLU A 83 -19.14 -3.27 -1.10
CA GLU A 83 -19.87 -3.54 -2.34
C GLU A 83 -18.94 -3.98 -3.47
N PHE A 84 -17.67 -3.55 -3.47
CA PHE A 84 -16.68 -4.03 -4.43
C PHE A 84 -16.48 -5.54 -4.28
N PHE A 85 -16.29 -6.03 -3.05
CA PHE A 85 -16.09 -7.45 -2.77
C PHE A 85 -17.37 -8.27 -2.95
N ALA A 86 -18.55 -7.66 -2.79
CA ALA A 86 -19.82 -8.32 -3.10
C ALA A 86 -20.07 -8.47 -4.61
N LYS A 87 -19.49 -7.61 -5.45
CA LYS A 87 -19.67 -7.61 -6.92
C LYS A 87 -18.57 -8.34 -7.68
N LYS A 88 -17.37 -8.46 -7.09
CA LYS A 88 -16.19 -9.04 -7.72
C LYS A 88 -15.92 -10.43 -7.14
N SER A 89 -16.09 -11.45 -7.97
CA SER A 89 -15.74 -12.82 -7.59
C SER A 89 -14.23 -12.96 -7.48
N ILE A 90 -13.78 -14.02 -6.81
CA ILE A 90 -12.36 -14.33 -6.64
C ILE A 90 -11.70 -14.58 -7.99
N ASP A 91 -12.35 -15.33 -8.89
CA ASP A 91 -11.83 -15.56 -10.24
C ASP A 91 -11.64 -14.24 -10.99
N GLN A 92 -12.61 -13.32 -10.89
CA GLN A 92 -12.49 -11.98 -11.51
C GLN A 92 -11.36 -11.16 -10.90
N LEU A 93 -11.11 -11.28 -9.58
CA LEU A 93 -9.99 -10.61 -8.92
C LEU A 93 -8.64 -11.22 -9.34
N GLN A 94 -8.59 -12.54 -9.59
CA GLN A 94 -7.39 -13.23 -10.06
C GLN A 94 -7.02 -12.84 -11.50
N ASP A 95 -8.02 -12.54 -12.34
CA ASP A 95 -7.82 -12.06 -13.71
C ASP A 95 -7.37 -10.59 -13.80
N MET A 96 -7.51 -9.82 -12.71
CA MET A 96 -7.08 -8.42 -12.68
C MET A 96 -5.56 -8.31 -12.61
N THR A 97 -5.01 -7.34 -13.35
CA THR A 97 -3.58 -7.02 -13.28
C THR A 97 -3.23 -6.37 -11.92
N PRO A 98 -1.96 -6.45 -11.48
CA PRO A 98 -1.52 -5.77 -10.25
C PRO A 98 -1.83 -4.28 -10.23
N ARG A 99 -1.80 -3.61 -11.39
CA ARG A 99 -2.13 -2.20 -11.52
C ARG A 99 -3.61 -1.93 -11.29
N GLU A 100 -4.50 -2.81 -11.76
CA GLU A 100 -5.94 -2.68 -11.55
C GLU A 100 -6.31 -2.94 -10.10
N LEU A 101 -5.68 -3.93 -9.47
CA LEU A 101 -5.82 -4.21 -8.05
C LEU A 101 -5.35 -3.02 -7.19
N GLU A 102 -4.18 -2.43 -7.50
CA GLU A 102 -3.68 -1.23 -6.81
C GLU A 102 -4.59 0.00 -7.05
N ALA A 103 -5.25 0.08 -8.21
CA ALA A 103 -6.16 1.17 -8.52
C ALA A 103 -7.54 1.02 -7.86
N ALA A 104 -7.88 -0.16 -7.34
CA ALA A 104 -9.16 -0.42 -6.69
C ALA A 104 -9.31 0.35 -5.36
N GLY A 105 -8.19 0.67 -4.70
CA GLY A 105 -8.17 1.38 -3.43
C GLY A 105 -7.32 0.68 -2.37
N ARG A 106 -7.42 1.17 -1.13
CA ARG A 106 -6.75 0.55 0.03
C ARG A 106 -7.62 -0.55 0.65
N LEU A 107 -7.01 -1.67 1.03
CA LEU A 107 -7.69 -2.65 1.87
C LEU A 107 -7.78 -2.13 3.31
N THR A 108 -8.98 -1.76 3.75
CA THR A 108 -9.22 -1.12 5.06
C THR A 108 -10.13 -1.91 5.98
N MET A 109 -10.56 -3.11 5.57
CA MET A 109 -11.39 -4.00 6.37
C MET A 109 -10.90 -5.44 6.24
N PRO A 110 -11.04 -6.28 7.28
CA PRO A 110 -10.78 -7.70 7.17
C PRO A 110 -11.76 -8.38 6.21
N LEU A 111 -11.28 -9.38 5.49
CA LEU A 111 -12.06 -10.18 4.55
C LEU A 111 -11.93 -11.65 4.90
N LEU A 112 -13.02 -12.37 4.78
CA LEU A 112 -13.08 -13.82 4.92
C LEU A 112 -13.33 -14.46 3.57
N TYR A 113 -12.55 -15.49 3.28
CA TYR A 113 -12.87 -16.47 2.25
C TYR A 113 -13.18 -17.81 2.89
N THR A 114 -14.28 -18.43 2.48
CA THR A 114 -14.64 -19.80 2.87
C THR A 114 -14.55 -20.67 1.63
N ARG A 115 -13.95 -21.86 1.76
CA ARG A 115 -13.81 -22.80 0.64
C ARG A 115 -15.18 -23.08 -0.01
N GLY A 116 -15.23 -22.96 -1.33
CA GLY A 116 -16.46 -23.17 -2.12
C GLY A 116 -17.29 -21.91 -2.35
N GLU A 117 -17.02 -20.82 -1.62
CA GLU A 117 -17.58 -19.51 -1.93
C GLU A 117 -16.93 -18.93 -3.19
N SER A 118 -17.63 -18.01 -3.85
CA SER A 118 -17.13 -17.30 -5.03
C SER A 118 -16.64 -15.88 -4.73
N HIS A 119 -16.94 -15.33 -3.54
CA HIS A 119 -16.66 -13.95 -3.18
C HIS A 119 -16.03 -13.84 -1.79
N TYR A 120 -15.28 -12.76 -1.57
CA TYR A 120 -14.86 -12.36 -0.23
C TYR A 120 -16.03 -11.76 0.54
N ARG A 121 -16.11 -12.09 1.84
CA ARG A 121 -17.07 -11.48 2.76
C ARG A 121 -16.35 -10.55 3.74
N PRO A 122 -16.72 -9.27 3.82
CA PRO A 122 -16.27 -8.41 4.91
C PRO A 122 -16.67 -9.00 6.26
N ILE A 123 -15.75 -8.96 7.22
CA ILE A 123 -15.98 -9.37 8.61
C ILE A 123 -15.44 -8.30 9.56
N SER A 124 -15.86 -8.34 10.83
CA SER A 124 -15.32 -7.43 11.83
C SER A 124 -13.88 -7.80 12.21
N TRP A 125 -13.16 -6.86 12.84
CA TRP A 125 -11.83 -7.14 13.37
C TRP A 125 -11.86 -8.18 14.48
N GLU A 126 -12.87 -8.14 15.35
CA GLU A 126 -13.09 -9.11 16.42
C GLU A 126 -13.22 -10.52 15.84
N GLN A 127 -14.08 -10.69 14.83
CA GLN A 127 -14.26 -11.97 14.14
C GLN A 127 -12.97 -12.46 13.47
N ALA A 128 -12.18 -11.54 12.89
CA ALA A 128 -10.91 -11.90 12.27
C ALA A 128 -9.90 -12.40 13.33
N TYR A 129 -9.76 -11.67 14.44
CA TYR A 129 -8.87 -12.04 15.54
C TYR A 129 -9.28 -13.36 16.20
N GLU A 130 -10.56 -13.54 16.50
CA GLU A 130 -11.08 -14.78 17.08
C GLU A 130 -10.71 -15.98 16.20
N ARG A 131 -11.07 -15.94 14.91
CA ARG A 131 -10.78 -17.01 13.95
C ARG A 131 -9.28 -17.34 13.84
N ILE A 132 -8.43 -16.31 13.75
CA ILE A 132 -6.98 -16.49 13.69
C ILE A 132 -6.49 -17.14 14.99
N SER A 133 -6.90 -16.60 16.14
CA SER A 133 -6.46 -17.06 17.46
C SER A 133 -6.90 -18.49 17.76
N ASP A 134 -8.14 -18.85 17.44
CA ASP A 134 -8.70 -20.19 17.64
C ASP A 134 -7.96 -21.21 16.77
N ARG A 135 -7.67 -20.85 15.52
CA ARG A 135 -6.90 -21.73 14.64
C ARG A 135 -5.47 -21.91 15.16
N LEU A 136 -4.80 -20.83 15.55
CA LEU A 136 -3.44 -20.91 16.09
C LEU A 136 -3.37 -21.75 17.37
N LYS A 137 -4.33 -21.62 18.29
CA LYS A 137 -4.42 -22.45 19.51
C LYS A 137 -4.61 -23.95 19.22
N SER A 138 -5.24 -24.29 18.09
CA SER A 138 -5.46 -25.68 17.67
C SER A 138 -4.25 -26.36 17.04
N LEU A 139 -3.19 -25.61 16.74
CA LEU A 139 -1.99 -26.10 16.04
C LEU A 139 -0.81 -26.19 17.01
N SER A 140 0.07 -27.16 16.77
CA SER A 140 1.38 -27.19 17.43
C SER A 140 2.38 -26.25 16.74
N ALA A 141 3.44 -25.87 17.45
CA ALA A 141 4.48 -24.99 16.89
C ALA A 141 5.10 -25.55 15.60
N HIS A 142 5.24 -26.89 15.49
CA HIS A 142 5.81 -27.57 14.32
C HIS A 142 4.90 -27.51 13.07
N GLU A 143 3.63 -27.15 13.23
CA GLU A 143 2.65 -27.00 12.14
C GLU A 143 2.49 -25.53 11.71
N THR A 144 3.32 -24.63 12.24
CA THR A 144 3.26 -23.20 11.94
C THR A 144 4.56 -22.70 11.32
N PHE A 145 4.46 -21.72 10.43
CA PHE A 145 5.60 -20.96 9.93
C PHE A 145 5.22 -19.49 9.81
N TRP A 146 6.21 -18.61 9.95
CA TRP A 146 6.03 -17.16 9.83
C TRP A 146 6.90 -16.64 8.68
N TYR A 147 6.29 -15.87 7.78
CA TYR A 147 6.99 -15.22 6.67
C TYR A 147 6.95 -13.71 6.86
N PHE A 148 8.12 -13.12 7.06
CA PHE A 148 8.28 -11.69 7.26
C PHE A 148 8.87 -11.03 6.01
N SER A 149 8.52 -9.77 5.80
CA SER A 149 9.06 -8.95 4.74
C SER A 149 10.15 -8.03 5.29
N GLY A 150 11.27 -7.88 4.58
CA GLY A 150 12.29 -6.86 4.91
C GLY A 150 11.80 -5.41 4.78
N ARG A 151 10.54 -5.20 4.39
CA ARG A 151 9.86 -3.90 4.41
C ARG A 151 9.01 -3.66 5.66
N SER A 152 8.80 -4.68 6.49
CA SER A 152 8.18 -4.52 7.81
C SER A 152 9.14 -3.75 8.72
N SER A 153 8.61 -3.07 9.74
CA SER A 153 9.47 -2.47 10.76
C SER A 153 10.17 -3.57 11.56
N ASN A 154 11.29 -3.24 12.21
CA ASN A 154 12.00 -4.22 13.04
C ASN A 154 11.08 -4.74 14.16
N GLU A 155 10.26 -3.87 14.75
CA GLU A 155 9.29 -4.23 15.80
C GLU A 155 8.16 -5.15 15.32
N ALA A 156 7.86 -5.17 14.02
CA ALA A 156 6.88 -6.09 13.44
C ALA A 156 7.52 -7.41 12.97
N GLY A 157 8.85 -7.43 12.83
CA GLY A 157 9.61 -8.60 12.40
C GLY A 157 10.26 -9.40 13.53
N PHE A 158 10.36 -8.83 14.74
CA PHE A 158 10.92 -9.43 15.96
C PHE A 158 9.90 -9.38 17.09
#